data_AF-A0A9W4KHU8-F1
#
_entry.id   AF-A0A9W4KHU8-F1
#
_cell.length_a   1.000
_cell.length_b   1.000
_cell.length_c   1.000
_cell.angle_alpha   90.00
_cell.angle_beta   90.00
_cell.angle_gamma   90.00
#
_symmetry.space_group_name_H-M   'P 1'
#
loop_
_entity.id
_entity.type
_entity.pdbx_description
1 polymer ?
#
loop_
_entity_poly.entity_id
_entity_poly.type
_entity_poly.pdbx_seq_one_letter_code
_entity_poly.pdbx_strand_id
1 'polypeptide(L)'
;MSYDLHGKWDIGNEWLDPVLNSYTNLTEITNALDLIWRNDVPSDKVVLGLAFYACVFSAADPDCMDPGCPFVSGGNLRTYSDEVGILINSEIVDIMDEQKLSSKLDKDAAVKILKFNTN
;
A
#
# COMPACT_ATOMS: atom_id res chain seq x y z
N MET A 1 -11.38 -0.72 -9.29
CA MET A 1 -11.36 -0.79 -7.82
C MET A 1 -10.30 0.19 -7.33
N SER A 2 -10.47 0.81 -6.16
CA SER A 2 -9.61 1.91 -5.67
C SER A 2 -8.52 1.43 -4.70
N TYR A 3 -7.93 0.28 -5.00
CA TYR A 3 -6.85 -0.37 -4.24
C TYR A 3 -6.06 -1.28 -5.19
N ASP A 4 -4.97 -1.88 -4.70
CA ASP A 4 -4.00 -2.69 -5.47
C ASP A 4 -3.28 -1.93 -6.58
N LEU A 5 -3.02 -0.63 -6.37
CA LEU A 5 -2.22 0.15 -7.30
C LEU A 5 -0.75 -0.29 -7.31
N HIS A 6 -0.24 -0.67 -6.14
CA HIS A 6 1.14 -1.07 -5.90
C HIS A 6 1.22 -2.32 -5.04
N GLY A 7 2.20 -3.17 -5.32
CA GLY A 7 2.42 -4.40 -4.60
C GLY A 7 3.69 -5.11 -5.04
N LYS A 8 3.92 -6.33 -4.52
CA LYS A 8 5.13 -7.10 -4.86
C LYS A 8 5.30 -7.36 -6.37
N TRP A 9 4.22 -7.26 -7.13
CA TRP A 9 4.19 -7.41 -8.59
C TRP A 9 4.83 -6.23 -9.35
N ASP A 10 5.21 -5.15 -8.67
CA ASP A 10 5.99 -4.06 -9.28
C ASP A 10 7.42 -4.54 -9.62
N ILE A 11 7.90 -5.63 -8.99
CA ILE A 11 9.17 -6.27 -9.35
C ILE A 11 9.07 -6.90 -10.75
N GLY A 12 9.94 -6.43 -11.65
CA GLY A 12 10.01 -6.95 -13.02
C GLY A 12 8.87 -6.48 -13.92
N ASN A 13 8.09 -5.49 -13.48
CA ASN A 13 7.10 -4.83 -14.31
C ASN A 13 7.80 -3.89 -15.32
N GLU A 14 7.28 -3.80 -16.54
CA GLU A 14 7.83 -2.91 -17.58
C GLU A 14 7.48 -1.43 -17.35
N TRP A 15 6.41 -1.17 -16.62
CA TRP A 15 5.80 0.16 -16.45
C TRP A 15 5.92 0.72 -15.04
N LEU A 16 6.31 -0.12 -14.08
CA LEU A 16 6.42 0.24 -12.66
C LEU A 16 7.80 -0.10 -12.14
N ASP A 17 8.34 0.81 -11.33
CA ASP A 17 9.58 0.57 -10.59
C ASP A 17 9.26 -0.13 -9.25
N PRO A 18 10.12 -1.07 -8.79
CA PRO A 18 9.96 -1.73 -7.50
C PRO A 18 10.36 -0.81 -6.34
N VAL A 19 9.55 0.23 -6.11
CA VAL A 19 9.71 1.20 -5.04
C VAL A 19 8.55 1.13 -4.05
N LEU A 20 8.83 1.45 -2.79
CA LEU A 20 7.82 1.54 -1.74
C LEU A 20 6.78 2.58 -2.17
N ASN A 21 5.54 2.14 -2.35
CA ASN A 21 4.44 3.03 -2.65
C ASN A 21 3.13 2.48 -2.07
N SER A 22 2.14 3.37 -1.96
CA SER A 22 0.88 3.07 -1.30
C SER A 22 -0.10 2.42 -2.28
N TYR A 23 -0.55 1.21 -1.95
CA TYR A 23 -1.51 0.46 -2.78
C TYR A 23 -2.92 1.13 -2.86
N THR A 24 -3.17 2.14 -2.04
CA THR A 24 -4.41 2.95 -1.97
C THR A 24 -4.13 4.46 -2.11
N ASN A 25 -3.13 4.84 -2.91
CA ASN A 25 -2.74 6.24 -3.10
C ASN A 25 -3.89 7.10 -3.68
N LEU A 26 -4.43 8.04 -2.89
CA LEU A 26 -5.56 8.88 -3.29
C LEU A 26 -5.27 9.77 -4.51
N THR A 27 -4.03 10.22 -4.68
CA THR A 27 -3.65 11.05 -5.84
C THR A 27 -3.79 10.26 -7.15
N GLU A 28 -3.38 8.98 -7.14
CA GLU A 28 -3.48 8.08 -8.27
C GLU A 28 -4.92 7.59 -8.49
N ILE A 29 -5.66 7.30 -7.41
CA ILE A 29 -7.09 7.00 -7.49
C ILE A 29 -7.84 8.17 -8.15
N THR A 30 -7.52 9.41 -7.78
CA THR A 30 -8.11 10.61 -8.38
C THR A 30 -7.83 10.66 -9.88
N ASN A 31 -6.57 10.45 -10.29
CA ASN A 31 -6.19 10.40 -11.70
C ASN A 31 -6.90 9.27 -12.47
N ALA A 32 -7.12 8.11 -11.84
CA ALA A 32 -7.86 7.02 -12.46
C ALA A 32 -9.36 7.35 -12.64
N LEU A 33 -9.96 8.04 -11.67
CA LEU A 33 -11.36 8.47 -11.72
C LEU A 33 -11.61 9.55 -12.79
N ASP A 34 -10.61 10.33 -13.18
CA ASP A 34 -10.76 11.30 -14.27
C ASP A 34 -11.23 10.66 -15.58
N LEU A 35 -10.85 9.40 -15.86
CA LEU A 35 -11.36 8.67 -17.03
C LEU A 35 -12.86 8.40 -16.94
N ILE A 36 -13.37 8.16 -15.74
CA ILE A 36 -14.80 7.95 -15.47
C ILE A 36 -15.56 9.27 -15.67
N TRP A 37 -15.03 10.36 -15.12
CA TRP A 37 -15.66 11.69 -15.23
C TRP A 37 -15.67 12.24 -16.66
N ARG A 38 -14.65 11.95 -17.46
CA ARG A 38 -14.61 12.30 -18.89
C ARG A 38 -15.68 11.62 -19.74
N ASN A 39 -16.32 10.58 -19.21
CA ASN A 39 -17.39 9.84 -19.87
C ASN A 39 -18.77 10.13 -19.24
N ASP A 40 -18.91 11.25 -18.54
CA ASP A 40 -20.16 11.74 -17.95
C ASP A 40 -20.85 10.73 -17.01
N VAL A 41 -20.08 9.84 -16.39
CA VAL A 41 -20.62 8.90 -15.39
C VAL A 41 -20.98 9.69 -14.13
N PRO A 42 -22.25 9.65 -13.66
CA PRO A 42 -22.64 10.32 -12.43
C PRO A 42 -21.87 9.79 -11.22
N SER A 43 -21.41 10.68 -10.34
CA SER A 43 -20.58 10.29 -9.19
C SER A 43 -21.32 9.43 -8.16
N ASP A 44 -22.65 9.58 -8.04
CA ASP A 44 -23.52 8.77 -7.20
C ASP A 44 -23.66 7.30 -7.68
N LYS A 45 -23.19 7.01 -8.90
CA LYS A 45 -23.11 5.66 -9.46
C LYS A 45 -21.75 5.00 -9.22
N VAL A 46 -20.77 5.72 -8.67
CA VAL A 46 -19.41 5.21 -8.45
C VAL A 46 -19.24 4.84 -6.97
N VAL A 47 -18.96 3.57 -6.73
CA VAL A 47 -18.66 3.05 -5.40
C VAL A 47 -17.15 2.88 -5.26
N LEU A 48 -16.55 3.57 -4.28
CA LEU A 48 -15.14 3.41 -3.96
C LEU A 48 -14.95 2.20 -3.04
N GLY A 49 -14.02 1.34 -3.42
CA GLY A 49 -13.61 0.20 -2.62
C GLY A 49 -12.69 0.64 -1.48
N LEU A 50 -12.92 0.09 -0.29
CA LEU A 50 -12.02 0.24 0.86
C LEU A 50 -11.35 -1.09 1.12
N ALA A 51 -10.02 -1.08 1.15
CA ALA A 51 -9.25 -2.27 1.44
C ALA A 51 -9.05 -2.45 2.96
N PHE A 52 -9.27 -3.68 3.43
CA PHE A 52 -9.12 -4.12 4.82
C PHE A 52 -7.86 -5.00 5.00
N TYR A 53 -6.82 -4.65 4.27
CA TYR A 53 -5.48 -5.25 4.32
C TYR A 53 -4.46 -4.19 3.93
N ALA A 54 -3.18 -4.52 3.91
CA ALA A 54 -2.13 -3.69 3.34
C ALA A 54 -1.24 -4.53 2.43
N CYS A 55 -0.75 -3.93 1.34
CA CYS A 55 0.44 -4.41 0.65
C CYS A 55 1.68 -4.00 1.45
N VAL A 56 2.53 -4.98 1.75
CA VAL A 56 3.70 -4.84 2.62
C VAL A 56 4.94 -5.24 1.85
N PHE A 57 6.05 -4.59 2.13
CA PHE A 57 7.29 -4.72 1.37
C PHE A 57 8.48 -4.95 2.30
N SER A 58 9.49 -5.65 1.80
CA SER A 58 10.82 -5.70 2.40
C SER A 58 11.69 -4.67 1.70
N ALA A 59 12.00 -3.56 2.39
CA ALA A 59 12.86 -2.51 1.87
C ALA A 59 14.25 -3.08 1.51
N ALA A 60 14.85 -2.56 0.44
CA ALA A 60 16.19 -2.96 0.03
C ALA A 60 17.27 -2.47 1.01
N ASP A 61 17.01 -1.34 1.66
CA ASP A 61 17.88 -0.70 2.64
C ASP A 61 17.06 -0.35 3.89
N PRO A 62 17.42 -0.86 5.09
CA PRO A 62 16.71 -0.51 6.32
C PRO A 62 16.74 0.99 6.65
N ASP A 63 17.71 1.74 6.12
CA ASP A 63 17.80 3.20 6.29
C ASP A 63 16.90 3.96 5.29
N CYS A 64 16.35 3.29 4.27
CA CYS A 64 15.45 3.86 3.26
C CYS A 64 14.07 3.18 3.30
N MET A 65 13.16 3.74 4.11
CA MET A 65 11.80 3.21 4.28
C MET A 65 10.68 4.21 3.92
N ASP A 66 11.00 5.30 3.24
CA ASP A 66 10.01 6.27 2.76
C ASP A 66 9.51 5.91 1.34
N PRO A 67 8.34 6.44 0.91
CA PRO A 67 7.88 6.25 -0.46
C PRO A 67 8.95 6.62 -1.49
N GLY A 68 9.10 5.79 -2.52
CA GLY A 68 10.15 5.92 -3.54
C GLY A 68 11.46 5.17 -3.22
N CYS A 69 11.66 4.68 -1.99
CA CYS A 69 12.78 3.80 -1.68
C CYS A 69 12.62 2.43 -2.38
N PRO A 70 13.69 1.79 -2.86
CA PRO A 70 13.60 0.48 -3.51
C PRO A 70 13.22 -0.62 -2.50
N PHE A 71 12.47 -1.63 -2.97
CA PHE A 71 12.18 -2.86 -2.22
C PHE A 71 12.65 -4.10 -2.99
N VAL A 72 12.89 -5.20 -2.27
CA VAL A 72 13.45 -6.44 -2.85
C VAL A 72 12.46 -7.60 -2.88
N SER A 73 11.41 -7.54 -2.06
CA SER A 73 10.36 -8.54 -2.02
C SER A 73 9.10 -8.00 -1.34
N GLY A 74 8.00 -8.76 -1.38
CA GLY A 74 6.91 -8.55 -0.44
C GLY A 74 7.38 -8.75 1.00
N GLY A 75 6.70 -8.11 1.95
CA GLY A 75 6.90 -8.33 3.38
C GLY A 75 6.60 -9.76 3.78
N ASN A 76 7.18 -10.21 4.90
CA ASN A 76 6.94 -11.55 5.43
C ASN A 76 5.45 -11.79 5.69
N LEU A 77 4.98 -13.00 5.36
CA LEU A 77 3.64 -13.44 5.71
C LEU A 77 3.48 -13.55 7.23
N ARG A 78 2.24 -13.44 7.71
CA ARG A 78 1.85 -13.78 9.09
C ARG A 78 0.81 -14.90 9.08
N THR A 79 0.53 -15.43 10.27
CA THR A 79 -0.32 -16.61 10.48
C THR A 79 -1.74 -16.48 9.93
N TYR A 80 -2.30 -15.27 9.83
CA TYR A 80 -3.69 -15.10 9.42
C TYR A 80 -3.83 -14.72 7.95
N SER A 81 -2.98 -13.84 7.42
CA SER A 81 -2.96 -13.57 5.97
C SER A 81 -2.41 -14.73 5.17
N ASP A 82 -1.40 -15.42 5.72
CA ASP A 82 -0.65 -16.52 5.10
C ASP A 82 -0.16 -16.23 3.67
N GLU A 83 0.10 -14.95 3.36
CA GLU A 83 0.47 -14.50 2.03
C GLU A 83 1.61 -13.48 2.09
N VAL A 84 2.69 -13.75 1.34
CA VAL A 84 3.84 -12.83 1.27
C VAL A 84 3.41 -11.52 0.63
N GLY A 85 3.70 -10.42 1.32
CA GLY A 85 3.40 -9.06 0.90
C GLY A 85 1.99 -8.60 1.25
N ILE A 86 1.21 -9.37 2.02
CA ILE A 86 -0.13 -9.00 2.46
C ILE A 86 -0.23 -9.16 3.97
N LEU A 87 -0.76 -8.14 4.64
CA LEU A 87 -1.19 -8.22 6.03
C LEU A 87 -2.64 -7.74 6.17
N ILE A 88 -3.46 -8.46 6.93
CA ILE A 88 -4.81 -8.00 7.25
C ILE A 88 -4.78 -6.97 8.38
N ASN A 89 -5.79 -6.10 8.47
CA ASN A 89 -5.79 -5.01 9.45
C ASN A 89 -5.56 -5.45 10.92
N SER A 90 -6.06 -6.62 11.32
CA SER A 90 -5.80 -7.14 12.67
C SER A 90 -4.31 -7.42 12.90
N GLU A 91 -3.62 -8.01 11.92
CA GLU A 91 -2.18 -8.29 12.03
C GLU A 91 -1.36 -7.01 12.11
N ILE A 92 -1.79 -5.95 11.41
CA ILE A 92 -1.14 -4.63 11.47
C ILE A 92 -1.30 -4.03 12.87
N VAL A 93 -2.50 -4.10 13.45
CA VAL A 93 -2.76 -3.63 14.81
C VAL A 93 -1.92 -4.42 15.83
N ASP A 94 -1.87 -5.75 15.69
CA ASP A 94 -1.05 -6.61 16.55
C ASP A 94 0.44 -6.20 16.48
N ILE A 95 0.98 -5.95 15.28
CA ILE A 95 2.37 -5.47 15.11
C ILE A 95 2.58 -4.13 15.81
N MET A 96 1.65 -3.18 15.65
CA MET A 96 1.73 -1.87 16.30
C MET A 96 1.74 -2.01 17.83
N ASP A 97 0.90 -2.88 18.37
CA ASP A 97 0.74 -3.09 19.80
C ASP A 97 1.92 -3.87 20.42
N GLU A 98 2.41 -4.91 19.74
CA GLU A 98 3.54 -5.74 20.15
C GLU A 98 4.85 -4.94 20.15
N GLN A 99 5.10 -4.16 19.09
CA GLN A 99 6.35 -3.41 18.90
C GLN A 99 6.27 -1.97 19.41
N LYS A 100 5.12 -1.53 19.94
CA LYS A 100 4.87 -0.15 20.39
C LYS A 100 5.15 0.89 19.31
N LEU A 101 4.70 0.61 18.10
CA LEU A 101 4.92 1.46 16.92
C LEU A 101 3.72 2.37 16.66
N SER A 102 4.01 3.52 16.05
CA SER A 102 3.00 4.45 15.54
C SER A 102 3.15 4.63 14.05
N SER A 103 2.05 4.61 13.33
CA SER A 103 2.03 4.95 11.90
C SER A 103 2.22 6.45 11.65
N LYS A 104 2.85 6.80 10.54
CA LYS A 104 2.90 8.17 10.00
C LYS A 104 1.79 8.37 8.95
N LEU A 105 1.08 9.49 9.00
CA LEU A 105 0.11 9.84 7.96
C LEU A 105 0.82 10.53 6.79
N ASP A 106 0.69 9.96 5.60
CA ASP A 106 0.88 10.67 4.34
C ASP A 106 -0.45 11.35 3.98
N LYS A 107 -0.44 12.69 3.97
CA LYS A 107 -1.65 13.48 3.77
C LYS A 107 -2.08 13.54 2.31
N ASP A 108 -1.12 13.49 1.39
CA ASP A 108 -1.40 13.65 -0.03
C ASP A 108 -1.93 12.33 -0.59
N ALA A 109 -1.29 11.22 -0.24
CA ALA A 109 -1.79 9.88 -0.57
C ALA A 109 -2.99 9.44 0.29
N ALA A 110 -3.27 10.15 1.38
CA ALA A 110 -4.34 9.88 2.36
C ALA A 110 -4.25 8.48 3.02
N VAL A 111 -3.03 8.03 3.31
CA VAL A 111 -2.74 6.69 3.85
C VAL A 111 -1.84 6.76 5.08
N LYS A 112 -1.98 5.77 5.96
CA LYS A 112 -1.07 5.57 7.10
C LYS A 112 0.03 4.60 6.70
N ILE A 113 1.27 5.02 6.91
CA ILE A 113 2.47 4.23 6.65
C ILE A 113 3.02 3.74 7.99
N LEU A 114 3.18 2.43 8.10
CA LEU A 114 3.83 1.78 9.23
C LEU A 114 5.19 1.25 8.77
N LYS A 115 6.25 1.65 9.48
CA LYS A 115 7.60 1.12 9.30
C LYS A 115 7.89 0.21 10.50
N PHE A 116 8.27 -1.03 10.24
CA PHE A 116 8.49 -2.03 11.28
C PHE A 116 9.55 -3.03 10.83
N ASN A 117 10.19 -3.66 11.81
CA ASN A 117 11.41 -4.47 11.64
C ASN A 117 12.59 -3.69 11.03
N THR A 118 13.79 -4.05 11.47
CA THR A 118 15.04 -3.76 10.80
C THR A 118 15.64 -5.14 10.55
N ASN A 119 15.83 -5.54 9.29
CA ASN A 119 16.33 -6.87 8.94
C ASN A 119 17.45 -7.39 9.86
#